data_AF-A0A4Q4WRV6-F1
#
_entry.id   AF-A0A4Q4WRV6-F1
#
_cell.length_a   1.000
_cell.length_b   1.000
_cell.length_c   1.000
_cell.angle_alpha   90.00
_cell.angle_beta   90.00
_cell.angle_gamma   90.00
#
_symmetry.space_group_name_H-M   'P 1'
#
loop_
_entity.id
_entity.type
_entity.pdbx_description
1 polymer ?
#
loop_
_entity_poly.entity_id
_entity_poly.type
_entity_poly.pdbx_seq_one_letter_code
_entity_poly.pdbx_strand_id
1 'polypeptide(L)'
;MERYYTVPMEIGLAATPGVENIRSTSFYGLSFVRVTFKYGIDYYFAYTQAALALQQNVSLPNNVQPQIQASSLVGEVVRYQLKGPPHFGLTNLRTLQDWVLQRRLKTVPGVAQVVSWGGTTKEYDVEVDPKKLEAYGVTLPQMMTALGNANINT
;
A
#
# COMPACT_ATOMS: atom_id res chain seq x y z
N MET A 1 11.95 10.03 -7.01
CA MET A 1 11.45 8.89 -6.21
C MET A 1 12.58 8.08 -5.63
N GLU A 2 13.47 7.55 -6.46
CA GLU A 2 14.60 6.71 -6.02
C GLU A 2 15.43 7.30 -4.86
N ARG A 3 15.91 8.54 -5.00
CA ARG A 3 16.71 9.21 -3.95
C ARG A 3 15.98 9.42 -2.62
N TYR A 4 14.65 9.57 -2.65
CA TYR A 4 13.86 9.96 -1.48
C TYR A 4 13.13 8.79 -0.81
N TYR A 5 12.92 7.69 -1.54
CA TYR A 5 12.18 6.53 -1.04
C TYR A 5 13.03 5.27 -1.08
N THR A 6 13.66 4.98 -2.21
CA THR A 6 14.40 3.73 -2.43
C THR A 6 15.72 3.72 -1.69
N VAL A 7 16.53 4.79 -1.80
CA VAL A 7 17.85 4.88 -1.16
C VAL A 7 17.77 4.78 0.38
N PRO A 8 16.86 5.52 1.07
CA PRO A 8 16.71 5.35 2.52
C PRO A 8 16.28 3.94 2.93
N MET A 9 15.42 3.29 2.13
CA MET A 9 15.02 1.90 2.38
C MET A 9 16.19 0.93 2.25
N GLU A 10 17.01 1.05 1.21
CA GLU A 10 18.19 0.20 1.02
C GLU A 10 19.19 0.35 2.16
N ILE A 11 19.52 1.60 2.53
CA ILE A 11 20.48 1.89 3.60
C ILE A 11 19.94 1.36 4.95
N GLY A 12 18.67 1.62 5.25
CA GLY A 12 18.07 1.19 6.51
C GLY A 12 17.96 -0.33 6.64
N LEU A 13 17.76 -1.03 5.52
CA LEU A 13 17.67 -2.50 5.46
C LEU A 13 19.04 -3.17 5.35
N ALA A 14 20.07 -2.49 4.85
CA ALA A 14 21.43 -3.06 4.69
C ALA A 14 22.06 -3.49 6.02
N ALA A 15 21.69 -2.85 7.12
CA ALA A 15 22.17 -3.20 8.46
C ALA A 15 21.47 -4.44 9.06
N THR A 16 20.47 -5.01 8.37
CA THR A 16 19.69 -6.14 8.91
C THR A 16 20.55 -7.42 8.94
N PRO A 17 20.65 -8.12 10.08
CA PRO A 17 21.41 -9.35 10.17
C PRO A 17 20.91 -10.44 9.22
N GLY A 18 21.84 -11.11 8.54
CA GLY A 18 21.52 -12.24 7.65
C GLY A 18 21.11 -11.86 6.23
N VAL A 19 21.13 -10.58 5.88
CA VAL A 19 20.95 -10.14 4.48
C VAL A 19 22.13 -10.59 3.62
N GLU A 20 21.81 -11.16 2.46
CA GLU A 20 22.76 -11.58 1.43
C GLU A 20 22.80 -10.59 0.27
N ASN A 21 21.63 -10.14 -0.19
CA ASN A 21 21.52 -9.22 -1.32
C ASN A 21 20.29 -8.32 -1.19
N ILE A 22 20.43 -7.06 -1.61
CA ILE A 22 19.32 -6.13 -1.74
C ILE A 22 19.23 -5.72 -3.20
N ARG A 23 18.03 -5.78 -3.77
CA ARG A 23 17.72 -5.27 -5.10
C ARG A 23 16.54 -4.35 -5.04
N SER A 24 16.63 -3.19 -5.69
CA SER A 24 15.52 -2.29 -5.82
C SER A 24 15.06 -2.14 -7.27
N THR A 25 13.82 -1.73 -7.43
CA THR A 25 13.26 -1.31 -8.71
C THR A 25 12.34 -0.13 -8.44
N SER A 26 12.59 0.96 -9.16
CA SER A 26 11.84 2.20 -9.01
C SER A 26 11.06 2.48 -10.29
N PHE A 27 9.76 2.68 -10.15
CA PHE A 27 8.87 3.17 -11.21
C PHE A 27 8.20 4.48 -10.77
N TYR A 28 7.53 5.15 -11.69
CA TYR A 28 6.74 6.33 -11.35
C TYR A 28 5.66 5.96 -10.32
N GLY A 29 5.72 6.56 -9.13
CA GLY A 29 4.77 6.28 -8.04
C GLY A 29 5.00 4.99 -7.25
N LEU A 30 5.97 4.14 -7.62
CA LEU A 30 6.22 2.85 -6.95
C LEU A 30 7.71 2.64 -6.69
N SER A 31 8.08 2.37 -5.44
CA SER A 31 9.40 1.90 -5.05
C SER A 31 9.29 0.50 -4.49
N PHE A 32 9.99 -0.45 -5.11
CA PHE A 32 10.01 -1.84 -4.69
C PHE A 32 11.43 -2.24 -4.28
N VAL A 33 11.60 -2.72 -3.04
CA VAL A 33 12.89 -3.19 -2.52
C VAL A 33 12.75 -4.65 -2.11
N ARG A 34 13.58 -5.51 -2.71
CA ARG A 34 13.67 -6.93 -2.41
C ARG A 34 14.92 -7.19 -1.57
N VAL A 35 14.72 -7.75 -0.39
CA VAL A 35 15.79 -8.18 0.50
C VAL A 35 15.85 -9.70 0.48
N THR A 36 16.99 -10.24 0.06
CA THR A 36 17.27 -11.67 0.08
C THR A 36 18.15 -11.98 1.28
N PHE A 37 17.72 -12.92 2.12
CA PHE A 37 18.48 -13.42 3.26
C PHE A 37 19.27 -14.66 2.88
N LYS A 38 20.37 -14.89 3.61
CA LYS A 38 21.22 -16.08 3.45
C LYS A 38 20.40 -17.36 3.63
N TYR A 39 20.77 -18.39 2.89
CA TYR A 39 20.16 -19.71 3.00
C TYR A 39 20.26 -20.27 4.42
N GLY A 40 19.17 -20.87 4.92
CA GLY A 40 19.10 -21.47 6.26
C GLY A 40 18.66 -20.53 7.39
N ILE A 41 18.43 -19.24 7.10
CA ILE A 41 17.82 -18.32 8.06
C ILE A 41 16.33 -18.62 8.20
N ASP A 42 15.82 -18.66 9.44
CA ASP A 42 14.39 -18.79 9.72
C ASP A 42 13.60 -17.61 9.16
N TYR A 43 12.44 -17.89 8.55
CA TYR A 43 11.61 -16.87 7.93
C TYR A 43 11.12 -15.82 8.93
N TYR A 44 10.65 -16.23 10.11
CA TYR A 44 10.12 -15.30 11.10
C TYR A 44 11.23 -14.47 11.72
N PHE A 45 12.42 -15.04 11.90
CA PHE A 45 13.61 -14.27 12.27
C PHE A 45 13.94 -13.21 11.22
N ALA A 46 14.06 -13.58 9.94
CA ALA A 46 14.32 -12.62 8.87
C ALA A 46 13.25 -11.51 8.80
N TYR A 47 11.97 -11.89 8.90
CA TYR A 47 10.84 -10.97 8.86
C TYR A 47 10.87 -9.98 10.03
N THR A 48 11.08 -10.47 11.26
CA THR A 48 11.12 -9.61 12.46
C THR A 48 12.30 -8.65 12.43
N GLN A 49 13.49 -9.11 12.02
CA GLN A 49 14.67 -8.26 11.88
C GLN A 49 14.46 -7.18 10.80
N ALA A 50 13.89 -7.54 9.65
CA ALA A 50 13.56 -6.58 8.59
C ALA A 50 12.52 -5.55 9.05
N ALA A 51 11.48 -5.98 9.77
CA ALA A 51 10.44 -5.09 10.29
C ALA A 51 11.00 -4.09 11.31
N LEU A 52 11.87 -4.55 12.21
CA LEU A 52 12.56 -3.67 13.16
C LEU A 52 13.48 -2.68 12.46
N ALA A 53 14.27 -3.13 11.47
CA ALA A 53 15.15 -2.27 10.70
C ALA A 53 14.36 -1.21 9.90
N LEU A 54 13.23 -1.58 9.30
CA LEU A 54 12.33 -0.62 8.63
C LEU A 54 11.80 0.43 9.60
N GLN A 55 11.36 0.02 10.79
CA GLN A 55 10.78 0.94 11.76
C GLN A 55 11.83 1.88 12.37
N GLN A 56 13.06 1.41 12.60
CA GLN A 56 14.10 2.18 13.28
C GLN A 56 14.95 3.03 12.34
N ASN A 57 15.26 2.50 11.15
CA ASN A 57 16.29 3.07 10.28
C ASN A 57 15.72 3.73 9.01
N VAL A 58 14.42 3.58 8.72
CA VAL A 58 13.80 4.14 7.52
C VAL A 58 12.83 5.26 7.90
N SER A 59 13.18 6.49 7.50
CA SER A 59 12.31 7.65 7.57
C SER A 59 12.01 8.15 6.16
N LEU A 60 10.75 8.03 5.75
CA LEU A 60 10.30 8.48 4.42
C LEU A 60 9.61 9.84 4.49
N PRO A 61 9.69 10.65 3.42
CA PRO A 61 8.94 11.91 3.32
C PRO A 61 7.43 11.70 3.50
N ASN A 62 6.73 12.73 3.97
CA ASN A 62 5.27 12.76 4.10
C ASN A 62 4.68 11.65 5.00
N ASN A 63 5.44 11.15 5.97
CA ASN A 63 5.02 10.06 6.87
C ASN A 63 4.60 8.78 6.14
N VAL A 64 5.10 8.54 4.91
CA VAL A 64 4.85 7.31 4.19
C VAL A 64 5.47 6.15 4.97
N GLN A 65 4.66 5.16 5.32
CA GLN A 65 5.15 3.98 6.05
C GLN A 65 5.42 2.84 5.06
N PRO A 66 6.65 2.33 4.97
CA PRO A 66 6.93 1.16 4.15
C PRO A 66 6.17 -0.05 4.71
N GLN A 67 5.68 -0.92 3.83
CA GLN A 67 4.96 -2.13 4.20
C GLN A 67 5.70 -3.35 3.67
N ILE A 68 5.89 -4.35 4.51
CA ILE A 68 6.45 -5.63 4.08
C ILE A 68 5.35 -6.45 3.43
N GLN A 69 5.56 -6.86 2.18
CA GLN A 69 4.65 -7.77 1.52
C GLN A 69 4.87 -9.19 2.04
N ALA A 70 3.82 -9.82 2.58
CA ALA A 70 3.86 -11.21 3.06
C ALA A 70 3.83 -12.26 1.93
N SER A 71 4.00 -11.83 0.66
CA SER A 71 3.89 -12.69 -0.52
C SER A 71 5.22 -13.38 -0.82
N SER A 72 5.15 -14.68 -1.12
CA SER A 72 6.26 -15.45 -1.70
C SER A 72 6.09 -15.57 -3.21
N LEU A 73 7.19 -15.63 -3.95
CA LEU A 73 7.21 -15.86 -5.40
C LEU A 73 6.59 -17.21 -5.83
N VAL A 74 6.47 -18.15 -4.89
CA VAL A 74 5.81 -19.46 -5.07
C VAL A 74 4.51 -19.58 -4.27
N GLY A 75 4.05 -18.51 -3.63
CA GLY A 75 2.93 -18.51 -2.70
C GLY A 75 1.54 -18.34 -3.34
N GLU A 76 1.46 -18.23 -4.67
CA GLU A 76 0.16 -18.13 -5.35
C GLU A 76 -0.50 -19.51 -5.39
N VAL A 77 -1.42 -19.76 -4.46
CA VAL A 77 -2.14 -21.05 -4.36
C VAL A 77 -3.36 -21.10 -5.29
N VAL A 78 -4.14 -20.01 -5.35
CA VAL A 78 -5.39 -19.94 -6.11
C VAL A 78 -5.57 -18.56 -6.74
N ARG A 79 -6.01 -18.56 -8.00
CA ARG A 79 -6.50 -17.37 -8.71
C ARG A 79 -7.98 -17.54 -9.05
N TYR A 80 -8.76 -16.49 -8.82
CA TYR A 80 -10.18 -16.47 -9.19
C TYR A 80 -10.59 -15.13 -9.81
N GLN A 81 -11.74 -15.12 -10.45
CA GLN A 81 -12.36 -13.92 -11.02
C GLN A 81 -13.77 -13.76 -10.45
N LEU A 82 -14.11 -12.54 -10.06
CA LEU A 82 -15.47 -12.20 -9.68
C LEU A 82 -16.31 -11.83 -10.90
N LYS A 83 -17.46 -12.49 -11.03
CA LYS A 83 -18.47 -12.19 -12.04
C LYS A 83 -19.76 -11.79 -11.34
N GLY A 84 -20.27 -10.61 -11.67
CA GLY A 84 -21.53 -10.09 -11.15
C GLY A 84 -22.64 -10.13 -12.19
N PRO A 85 -23.90 -9.88 -11.77
CA PRO A 85 -25.02 -9.67 -12.68
C PRO A 85 -24.77 -8.54 -13.68
N PRO A 86 -25.54 -8.49 -14.79
CA PRO A 86 -25.55 -7.33 -15.68
C PRO A 86 -25.73 -6.02 -14.89
N HIS A 87 -25.00 -4.98 -15.27
CA HIS A 87 -25.02 -3.64 -14.62
C HIS A 87 -24.50 -3.56 -13.18
N PHE A 88 -23.92 -4.62 -12.61
CA PHE A 88 -23.34 -4.54 -11.26
C PHE A 88 -22.12 -3.60 -11.20
N GLY A 89 -21.34 -3.48 -12.28
CA GLY A 89 -20.23 -2.53 -12.39
C GLY A 89 -18.92 -2.97 -11.69
N LEU A 90 -17.78 -2.52 -12.23
CA LEU A 90 -16.45 -2.92 -11.74
C LEU A 90 -16.15 -2.40 -10.32
N THR A 91 -16.56 -1.17 -10.00
CA THR A 91 -16.35 -0.59 -8.66
C THR A 91 -17.06 -1.39 -7.57
N ASN A 92 -18.27 -1.88 -7.83
CA ASN A 92 -19.03 -2.67 -6.85
C ASN A 92 -18.42 -4.07 -6.67
N LEU A 93 -17.94 -4.71 -7.76
CA LEU A 93 -17.17 -5.95 -7.67
C LEU A 93 -15.89 -5.77 -6.86
N ARG A 94 -15.16 -4.67 -7.09
CA ARG A 94 -13.94 -4.34 -6.33
C ARG A 94 -14.24 -4.10 -4.85
N THR A 95 -15.34 -3.40 -4.57
CA THR A 95 -15.79 -3.16 -3.19
C THR A 95 -16.14 -4.49 -2.50
N LEU A 96 -16.87 -5.38 -3.17
CA LEU A 96 -17.20 -6.70 -2.64
C LEU A 96 -15.92 -7.53 -2.37
N GLN A 97 -14.97 -7.49 -3.29
CA GLN A 97 -13.68 -8.15 -3.15
C GLN A 97 -12.95 -7.67 -1.89
N ASP A 98 -12.73 -6.37 -1.76
CA ASP A 98 -11.85 -5.81 -0.73
C ASP A 98 -12.51 -5.82 0.66
N TRP A 99 -13.82 -5.61 0.74
CA TRP A 99 -14.54 -5.49 2.01
C TRP A 99 -15.15 -6.78 2.52
N VAL A 100 -15.45 -7.75 1.64
CA VAL A 100 -16.10 -9.01 2.03
C VAL A 100 -15.18 -10.20 1.80
N LEU A 101 -14.77 -10.45 0.55
CA LEU A 101 -14.07 -11.69 0.20
C LEU A 101 -12.65 -11.74 0.75
N GLN A 102 -11.89 -10.65 0.62
CA GLN A 102 -10.55 -10.57 1.17
C GLN A 102 -10.53 -10.84 2.68
N ARG A 103 -11.52 -10.33 3.43
CA ARG A 103 -11.62 -10.58 4.88
C ARG A 103 -11.93 -12.04 5.18
N ARG A 104 -12.89 -12.64 4.47
CA ARG A 104 -13.27 -14.06 4.64
C ARG A 104 -12.16 -15.02 4.22
N LEU A 105 -11.40 -14.69 3.19
CA LEU A 105 -10.29 -15.53 2.74
C LEU A 105 -9.12 -15.47 3.71
N LYS A 106 -8.84 -14.30 4.30
CA LYS A 106 -7.80 -14.17 5.34
C LYS A 106 -8.11 -14.92 6.63
N THR A 107 -9.37 -15.32 6.89
CA THR A 107 -9.69 -16.16 8.05
C THR A 107 -9.38 -17.64 7.83
N VAL A 108 -9.08 -18.06 6.60
CA VAL A 108 -8.72 -19.45 6.31
C VAL A 108 -7.27 -19.71 6.77
N PRO A 109 -7.02 -20.74 7.60
CA PRO A 109 -5.67 -21.07 8.05
C PRO A 109 -4.71 -21.29 6.87
N GLY A 110 -3.52 -20.70 6.94
CA GLY A 110 -2.50 -20.78 5.88
C GLY A 110 -2.58 -19.69 4.82
N VAL A 111 -3.64 -18.86 4.79
CA VAL A 111 -3.73 -17.71 3.88
C VAL A 111 -2.97 -16.51 4.44
N ALA A 112 -1.74 -16.29 3.95
CA ALA A 112 -0.91 -15.17 4.37
C ALA A 112 -1.36 -13.81 3.76
N GLN A 113 -1.76 -13.81 2.48
CA GLN A 113 -2.16 -12.61 1.77
C GLN A 113 -3.21 -12.91 0.70
N VAL A 114 -4.10 -11.95 0.48
CA VAL A 114 -5.02 -11.94 -0.66
C VAL A 114 -4.74 -10.65 -1.42
N VAL A 115 -4.41 -10.77 -2.71
CA VAL A 115 -4.07 -9.64 -3.57
C VAL A 115 -5.19 -9.45 -4.57
N SER A 116 -5.85 -8.30 -4.53
CA SER A 116 -6.91 -7.95 -5.46
C SER A 116 -6.33 -7.32 -6.73
N TRP A 117 -6.64 -7.89 -7.90
CA TRP A 117 -6.10 -7.43 -9.18
C TRP A 117 -7.20 -6.84 -10.07
N GLY A 118 -6.98 -5.61 -10.54
CA GLY A 118 -7.94 -4.86 -11.36
C GLY A 118 -9.13 -4.31 -10.58
N GLY A 119 -10.06 -3.70 -11.31
CA GLY A 119 -11.23 -2.99 -10.78
C GLY A 119 -10.91 -1.55 -10.36
N THR A 120 -11.93 -0.70 -10.42
CA THR A 120 -11.87 0.70 -9.99
C THR A 120 -12.11 0.79 -8.48
N THR A 121 -11.30 1.59 -7.79
CA THR A 121 -11.54 1.98 -6.40
C THR A 121 -12.60 3.09 -6.35
N LYS A 122 -13.41 3.08 -5.30
CA LYS A 122 -14.36 4.18 -5.08
C LYS A 122 -13.57 5.37 -4.53
N GLU A 123 -13.49 6.43 -5.33
CA GLU A 123 -12.84 7.68 -4.98
C GLU A 123 -13.87 8.81 -5.09
N TYR A 124 -13.79 9.77 -4.17
CA TYR A 124 -14.59 10.98 -4.23
C TYR A 124 -13.69 12.11 -4.73
N ASP A 125 -13.91 12.52 -5.97
CA ASP A 125 -13.23 13.67 -6.54
C ASP A 125 -14.07 14.92 -6.24
N VAL A 126 -13.42 15.97 -5.75
CA VAL A 126 -14.06 17.25 -5.42
C VAL A 126 -13.53 18.28 -6.38
N GLU A 127 -14.27 18.50 -7.46
CA GLU A 127 -13.94 19.50 -8.46
C GLU A 127 -14.45 20.87 -8.00
N VAL A 128 -13.55 21.87 -8.05
CA VAL A 128 -13.81 23.21 -7.54
C VAL A 128 -13.86 24.19 -8.69
N ASP A 129 -14.86 25.08 -8.66
CA ASP A 129 -14.98 26.18 -9.62
C ASP A 129 -14.22 27.42 -9.08
N PRO A 130 -13.10 27.83 -9.70
CA PRO A 130 -12.31 28.97 -9.23
C PRO A 130 -13.09 30.29 -9.23
N LYS A 131 -14.05 30.47 -10.16
CA LYS A 131 -14.85 31.70 -10.25
C LYS A 131 -15.82 31.82 -9.09
N LYS A 132 -16.39 30.70 -8.64
CA LYS A 132 -17.26 30.67 -7.46
C LYS A 132 -16.45 30.91 -6.19
N LEU A 133 -15.26 30.32 -6.07
CA LEU A 133 -14.36 30.59 -4.94
C LEU A 133 -14.09 32.09 -4.80
N GLU A 134 -13.77 32.76 -5.91
CA GLU A 134 -13.54 34.21 -5.94
C GLU A 134 -14.80 34.99 -5.56
N ALA A 135 -15.96 34.65 -6.13
CA ALA A 135 -17.23 35.30 -5.84
C ALA A 135 -17.66 35.19 -4.37
N TYR A 136 -17.34 34.09 -3.71
CA TYR A 136 -17.61 33.87 -2.28
C TYR A 136 -16.46 34.31 -1.36
N GLY A 137 -15.36 34.83 -1.92
CA GLY A 137 -14.18 35.25 -1.13
C GLY A 137 -13.48 34.10 -0.40
N VAL A 138 -13.63 32.86 -0.89
CA VAL A 138 -13.05 31.65 -0.29
C VAL A 138 -11.80 31.25 -1.05
N THR A 139 -10.70 31.02 -0.34
CA THR A 139 -9.46 30.54 -0.95
C THR A 139 -9.42 29.01 -1.03
N LEU A 140 -8.68 28.47 -2.00
CA LEU A 140 -8.51 27.02 -2.13
C LEU A 140 -7.98 26.34 -0.85
N PRO A 141 -6.99 26.90 -0.12
CA PRO A 141 -6.55 26.36 1.17
C PRO A 141 -7.64 26.32 2.25
N GLN A 142 -8.49 27.35 2.31
CA GLN A 142 -9.61 27.38 3.26
C GLN A 142 -10.62 26.27 2.96
N MET A 143 -10.94 26.05 1.69
CA MET A 143 -11.83 24.98 1.27
C MET A 143 -11.25 23.60 1.59
N MET A 144 -9.97 23.36 1.30
CA MET A 144 -9.30 22.09 1.64
C MET A 144 -9.30 21.84 3.15
N THR A 145 -9.06 22.87 3.96
CA THR A 145 -9.10 22.76 5.42
C THR A 145 -10.51 22.45 5.92
N ALA A 146 -11.53 23.11 5.36
CA ALA A 146 -12.92 22.87 5.72
C ALA A 146 -13.37 21.44 5.37
N LEU A 147 -13.01 20.94 4.18
CA LEU A 147 -13.28 19.55 3.79
C LEU A 147 -12.55 18.55 4.69
N GLY A 148 -11.29 18.82 5.02
CA GLY A 148 -10.51 17.99 5.94
C GLY A 148 -11.18 17.87 7.31
N ASN A 149 -11.63 18.99 7.88
CA ASN A 149 -12.31 19.02 9.18
C ASN A 149 -13.70 18.38 9.15
N ALA A 150 -14.45 18.52 8.04
CA ALA A 150 -15.78 17.95 7.90
C ALA A 150 -15.80 16.42 7.73
N ASN A 151 -14.64 15.80 7.42
CA ASN A 151 -14.50 14.35 7.24
C ASN A 151 -13.82 13.66 8.44
N ILE A 152 -13.73 14.35 9.59
CA ILE A 152 -13.28 13.77 10.85
C ILE A 152 -14.52 13.27 11.60
N ASN A 153 -14.63 11.96 11.78
CA ASN A 153 -15.59 11.40 12.74
C ASN A 153 -15.06 11.66 14.15
N THR A 154 -15.65 12.63 14.85
CA THR A 154 -15.64 12.70 16.32
C THR A 154 -16.45 11.57 16.94
#